data_AF-A0A151U376-F1
#
_entry.id   AF-A0A151U376-F1
#
_cell.length_a   1.000
_cell.length_b   1.000
_cell.length_c   1.000
_cell.angle_alpha   90.00
_cell.angle_beta   90.00
_cell.angle_gamma   90.00
#
_symmetry.space_group_name_H-M   'P 1'
#
loop_
_entity.id
_entity.type
_entity.pdbx_description
1 polymer ?
#
loop_
_entity_poly.entity_id
_entity_poly.type
_entity_poly.pdbx_seq_one_letter_code
_entity_poly.pdbx_strand_id
1 'polypeptide(L)' 'MKGSDGSVIACKSACLAFGGDQYCCTGSHNTAETCPPFNYSQFFEQQCPDAYSYAYDDKTSTFTCFNRPDYAITFCP' A
#
# COMPACT_ATOMS: atom_id res chain seq x y z
N MET A 1 -10.37 -4.59 -10.37
CA MET A 1 -10.85 -3.81 -11.54
C MET A 1 -10.85 -4.75 -12.73
N LYS A 2 -11.89 -4.71 -13.58
CA LYS A 2 -12.03 -5.67 -14.68
C LYS A 2 -11.88 -4.99 -16.04
N GLY A 3 -11.17 -5.66 -16.96
CA GLY A 3 -11.13 -5.29 -18.37
C GLY A 3 -12.46 -5.60 -19.07
N SER A 4 -12.62 -5.14 -20.30
CA SER A 4 -13.81 -5.41 -21.13
C SER A 4 -14.00 -6.91 -21.43
N ASP A 5 -12.92 -7.68 -21.35
CA ASP A 5 -12.88 -9.14 -21.50
C ASP A 5 -13.16 -9.90 -20.19
N GLY A 6 -13.39 -9.18 -19.07
CA GLY A 6 -13.65 -9.75 -17.76
C GLY A 6 -12.41 -10.12 -16.95
N SER A 7 -11.21 -9.97 -17.51
CA SER A 7 -9.93 -10.19 -16.82
C SER A 7 -9.72 -9.18 -15.68
N VAL A 8 -9.00 -9.57 -14.62
CA VAL A 8 -8.62 -8.63 -13.55
C VAL A 8 -7.38 -7.86 -13.98
N ILE A 9 -7.51 -6.54 -14.19
CA ILE A 9 -6.43 -5.67 -14.69
C ILE A 9 -5.75 -4.84 -13.61
N ALA A 10 -6.31 -4.81 -12.39
CA ALA A 10 -5.74 -4.13 -11.23
C ALA A 10 -6.50 -4.46 -9.94
N CYS A 11 -5.88 -4.23 -8.78
CA CYS A 11 -6.46 -4.42 -7.46
C CYS A 11 -6.61 -3.08 -6.73
N LYS A 12 -7.74 -2.84 -6.05
CA LYS A 12 -7.94 -1.64 -5.24
C LYS A 12 -7.39 -1.89 -3.83
N SER A 13 -6.82 -0.86 -3.21
CA SER A 13 -6.61 -0.87 -1.76
C SER A 13 -7.96 -0.85 -1.02
N ALA A 14 -7.95 -1.25 0.26
CA ALA A 14 -9.16 -1.22 1.08
C ALA A 14 -9.72 0.21 1.23
N CYS A 15 -8.85 1.21 1.41
CA CYS A 15 -9.28 2.61 1.47
C CYS A 15 -10.01 3.02 0.18
N LEU A 16 -9.47 2.69 -1.00
CA LEU A 16 -10.11 3.04 -2.27
C LEU A 16 -11.41 2.25 -2.53
N ALA A 17 -11.51 1.02 -2.01
CA ALA A 17 -12.67 0.17 -2.20
C ALA A 17 -13.82 0.50 -1.25
N PHE A 18 -13.51 0.78 0.02
CA PHE A 18 -14.49 0.85 1.11
C PHE A 18 -14.53 2.21 1.82
N GLY A 19 -13.52 3.06 1.65
CA GLY A 19 -13.35 4.28 2.44
C GLY A 19 -13.17 3.96 3.93
N GLY A 20 -13.57 4.89 4.80
CA GLY A 20 -13.55 4.69 6.24
C GLY A 20 -12.20 4.95 6.90
N ASP A 21 -12.26 5.55 8.09
CA ASP A 21 -11.08 5.98 8.84
C ASP A 21 -10.10 4.82 9.12
N GLN A 22 -10.62 3.62 9.40
CA GLN A 22 -9.80 2.45 9.70
C GLN A 22 -9.02 1.89 8.50
N TYR A 23 -9.46 2.14 7.26
CA TYR A 23 -8.76 1.68 6.06
C TYR A 23 -7.91 2.77 5.42
N CYS A 24 -8.32 4.03 5.58
CA CYS A 24 -7.63 5.20 5.04
C CYS A 24 -6.66 5.85 6.04
N CYS A 25 -6.68 5.41 7.29
CA CYS A 25 -5.93 5.97 8.41
C CYS A 25 -6.17 7.49 8.56
N THR A 26 -7.44 7.86 8.65
CA THR A 26 -7.90 9.25 8.80
C THR A 26 -8.71 9.42 10.09
N GLY A 27 -9.09 10.65 10.42
CA GLY A 27 -9.97 10.93 11.56
C GLY A 27 -9.42 10.38 12.88
N SER A 28 -10.17 9.48 13.53
CA SER A 28 -9.74 8.83 14.77
C SER A 28 -8.64 7.78 14.61
N HIS A 29 -8.28 7.44 13.37
CA HIS A 29 -7.24 6.48 13.00
C HIS A 29 -6.06 7.18 12.31
N ASN A 30 -5.82 8.46 12.59
CA ASN A 30 -4.80 9.27 11.93
C ASN A 30 -3.40 9.17 12.55
N THR A 31 -3.12 8.10 13.30
CA THR A 31 -1.79 7.76 13.79
C THR A 31 -1.50 6.28 13.56
N ALA A 32 -0.23 5.89 13.58
CA ALA A 32 0.16 4.50 13.41
C ALA A 32 -0.42 3.59 14.52
N GLU A 33 -0.51 4.11 15.75
CA GLU A 33 -1.07 3.38 16.89
C GLU A 33 -2.58 3.16 16.75
N THR A 34 -3.26 4.10 16.11
CA THR A 34 -4.71 4.07 15.93
C THR A 34 -5.14 3.43 14.61
N CYS A 35 -4.21 3.20 13.68
CA CYS A 35 -4.45 2.48 12.41
C CYS A 35 -3.50 1.28 12.28
N PRO A 36 -3.80 0.16 12.98
CA PRO A 36 -3.00 -1.05 12.86
C PRO A 36 -3.18 -1.73 11.48
N PRO A 37 -2.27 -2.63 11.08
CA PRO A 37 -2.46 -3.45 9.89
C PRO A 37 -3.78 -4.25 9.96
N PHE A 38 -4.44 -4.37 8.81
CA PHE A 38 -5.72 -5.08 8.67
C PHE A 38 -5.63 -6.14 7.56
N ASN A 39 -6.64 -7.01 7.45
CA ASN A 39 -6.61 -8.17 6.55
C ASN A 39 -6.28 -7.82 5.08
N TYR A 40 -6.79 -6.69 4.58
CA TYR A 40 -6.51 -6.26 3.21
C TYR A 40 -5.11 -5.67 3.04
N SER A 41 -4.56 -4.94 4.02
CA SER A 41 -3.18 -4.45 3.92
C SER A 41 -2.19 -5.61 3.98
N GLN A 42 -2.41 -6.55 4.89
CA GLN A 42 -1.57 -7.77 5.01
C GLN A 42 -1.56 -8.62 3.73
N PHE A 43 -2.65 -8.62 2.95
CA PHE A 43 -2.64 -9.28 1.64
C PHE A 43 -1.60 -8.66 0.69
N PHE A 44 -1.56 -7.32 0.60
CA PHE A 44 -0.59 -6.64 -0.27
C PHE A 44 0.85 -6.81 0.26
N GLU A 45 1.04 -6.72 1.59
CA GLU A 45 2.33 -6.96 2.24
C GLU A 45 2.92 -8.33 1.90
N GLN A 46 2.09 -9.38 1.93
CA GLN A 46 2.54 -10.74 1.61
C GLN A 46 2.94 -10.93 0.13
N GLN A 47 2.37 -10.12 -0.78
CA GLN A 47 2.70 -10.23 -2.21
C GLN A 47 3.88 -9.34 -2.60
N CYS A 48 4.04 -8.18 -1.95
CA CYS A 48 5.08 -7.20 -2.22
C CYS A 48 5.64 -6.65 -0.88
N PRO A 49 6.47 -7.41 -0.14
CA PRO A 49 6.93 -7.04 1.21
C PRO A 49 7.88 -5.84 1.25
N ASP A 50 8.44 -5.46 0.09
CA ASP A 50 9.30 -4.28 -0.05
C ASP A 50 8.51 -3.03 -0.46
N ALA A 51 7.17 -3.06 -0.42
CA ALA A 51 6.32 -1.96 -0.83
C ALA A 51 5.26 -1.67 0.23
N TYR A 52 5.01 -0.38 0.48
CA TYR A 52 3.95 0.07 1.37
C TYR A 52 2.59 -0.54 1.02
N SER A 53 2.05 -1.35 1.92
CA SER A 53 0.74 -2.00 1.79
C SER A 53 -0.41 -1.13 2.32
N TYR A 54 -0.13 -0.17 3.21
CA TYR A 54 -1.08 0.84 3.70
C TYR A 54 -0.38 2.12 4.20
N ALA A 55 -1.15 3.10 4.68
CA ALA A 55 -0.66 4.45 4.96
C ALA A 55 0.39 4.55 6.09
N TYR A 56 0.31 3.68 7.10
CA TYR A 56 1.26 3.64 8.21
C TYR A 56 2.08 2.36 8.22
N ASP A 57 2.28 1.75 7.05
CA ASP A 57 3.17 0.60 6.96
C ASP A 57 4.58 0.95 7.41
N ASP A 58 5.25 -0.02 8.01
CA ASP A 58 6.42 0.26 8.82
C ASP A 58 7.70 0.53 8.00
N LYS A 59 8.82 0.69 8.71
CA LYS A 59 10.10 1.11 8.15
C LYS A 59 10.78 0.07 7.27
N THR A 60 10.31 -1.19 7.17
CA THR A 60 10.84 -2.13 6.16
C THR A 60 10.57 -1.63 4.74
N SER A 61 9.52 -0.83 4.57
CA SER A 61 9.17 -0.19 3.30
C SER A 61 9.79 1.21 3.09
N THR A 62 10.51 1.76 4.08
CA THR A 62 11.18 3.07 3.95
C THR A 62 12.60 2.94 3.42
N PHE A 63 12.80 3.20 2.12
CA PHE A 63 14.12 3.16 1.49
C PHE A 63 14.72 4.57 1.39
N THR A 64 15.93 4.75 1.91
CA THR A 64 16.69 6.01 1.80
C THR A 64 18.06 5.74 1.20
N CYS A 65 18.52 6.64 0.34
CA CYS A 65 19.84 6.57 -0.29
C CYS A 65 20.47 7.98 -0.34
N PHE A 66 21.70 8.10 0.16
CA PHE A 66 22.39 9.38 0.33
C PHE A 66 23.30 9.71 -0.86
N ASN A 67 23.83 10.94 -0.90
CA ASN A 67 24.85 11.38 -1.85
C ASN A 67 24.42 11.47 -3.32
N ARG A 68 23.19 11.94 -3.58
CA ARG A 68 22.63 12.20 -4.93
C ARG A 68 22.69 10.96 -5.86
N PRO A 69 21.96 9.89 -5.51
CA PRO A 69 21.84 8.74 -6.40
C PRO A 69 21.01 9.08 -7.64
N ASP A 70 21.29 8.37 -8.73
CA ASP A 70 20.34 8.22 -9.83
C ASP A 70 19.40 7.05 -9.55
N TYR A 71 18.23 7.04 -10.20
CA TYR A 71 17.20 6.01 -10.01
C TYR A 71 16.75 5.43 -11.36
N ALA A 72 16.56 4.11 -11.40
CA ALA A 72 15.90 3.42 -12.49
C ALA A 72 14.55 2.90 -12.01
N ILE A 73 13.49 3.15 -12.78
CA ILE A 73 12.13 2.66 -12.51
C ILE A 73 11.79 1.63 -13.59
N THR A 74 11.56 0.39 -13.17
CA THR A 74 11.28 -0.75 -14.06
C THR A 74 9.86 -1.24 -13.84
N PHE A 75 9.11 -1.42 -14.93
CA PHE A 75 7.80 -2.06 -14.92
C PHE A 75 7.94 -3.53 -15.30
N CYS A 76 7.26 -4.41 -14.57
CA CYS A 76 7.46 -5.87 -14.65
C CYS A 76 8.93 -6.26 -14.45
N PRO A 77 9.54 -5.89 -13.30
CA PRO A 77 10.91 -6.24 -12.98
C PRO A 77 11.12 -7.75 -12.82
#